data_AF-G5BCJ8-F1
#
_entry.id   AF-G5BCJ8-F1
#
_cell.length_a   1.000
_cell.length_b   1.000
_cell.length_c   1.000
_cell.angle_alpha   90.00
_cell.angle_beta   90.00
_cell.angle_gamma   90.00
#
_symmetry.space_group_name_H-M   'P 1'
#
loop_
_entity.id
_entity.type
_entity.pdbx_description
1 polymer ?
#
loop_
_entity_poly.entity_id
_entity_poly.type
_entity_poly.pdbx_seq_one_letter_code
_entity_poly.pdbx_strand_id
1 'polypeptide(L)'
;MASWVFCNRCFQPPHRKSSFSLTSCGHVYCDACLCKGKKDECVICRVPCRTVLLTKHTDSSIQAFFMGIDSLCKKYSQDTAQISEFQDKHRKRLLAFYRDKISQLEESLRKSVLQLERLQSMKSSQQTAFSTIRNSVATKPDGYVWLPPNTSAPDRVESMEIDLTPSPVRKPEVTVGPVRISVISPPQDGRMGE
;
A
#
# COMPACT_ATOMS: atom_id res chain seq x y z
N MET A 1 -19.24 -33.18 10.96
CA MET A 1 -19.86 -32.96 9.64
C MET A 1 -21.18 -32.28 9.85
N ALA A 2 -21.60 -31.44 8.91
CA ALA A 2 -22.92 -30.84 8.95
C ALA A 2 -24.02 -31.91 8.85
N SER A 3 -25.19 -31.63 9.44
CA SER A 3 -26.33 -32.56 9.51
C SER A 3 -26.95 -32.89 8.15
N TRP A 4 -26.71 -32.06 7.13
CA TRP A 4 -27.20 -32.25 5.77
C TRP A 4 -26.42 -33.31 4.97
N VAL A 5 -25.24 -33.74 5.45
CA VAL A 5 -24.43 -34.75 4.76
C VAL A 5 -25.08 -36.12 4.94
N PHE A 6 -25.15 -36.92 3.88
CA PHE A 6 -25.67 -38.29 3.91
C PHE A 6 -24.93 -39.18 2.91
N CYS A 7 -25.09 -40.50 3.05
CA CYS A 7 -24.51 -41.45 2.11
C CYS A 7 -25.32 -41.46 0.81
N ASN A 8 -24.68 -41.26 -0.34
CA ASN A 8 -25.37 -41.25 -1.64
C ASN A 8 -25.93 -42.63 -2.05
N ARG A 9 -25.59 -43.72 -1.34
CA ARG A 9 -26.09 -45.08 -1.62
C ARG A 9 -27.28 -45.49 -0.76
N CYS A 10 -27.20 -45.25 0.56
CA CYS A 10 -28.24 -45.68 1.51
C CYS A 10 -29.03 -44.53 2.14
N PHE A 11 -28.69 -43.28 1.80
CA PHE A 11 -29.33 -42.06 2.28
C PHE A 11 -29.32 -41.90 3.82
N GLN A 12 -28.48 -42.67 4.52
CA GLN A 12 -28.33 -42.55 5.96
C GLN A 12 -27.38 -41.39 6.31
N PRO A 13 -27.73 -40.57 7.32
CA PRO A 13 -26.86 -39.52 7.81
C PRO A 13 -25.70 -40.10 8.63
N PRO A 14 -24.64 -39.31 8.91
CA PRO A 14 -23.59 -39.71 9.82
C PRO A 14 -24.10 -40.06 11.21
N HIS A 15 -23.86 -41.29 11.65
CA HIS A 15 -24.04 -41.69 13.04
C HIS A 15 -22.75 -41.43 13.83
N ARG A 16 -22.84 -41.46 15.17
CA ARG A 16 -21.76 -41.04 16.10
C ARG A 16 -20.38 -41.69 15.84
N LYS A 17 -20.33 -42.86 15.19
CA LYS A 17 -19.10 -43.61 14.88
C LYS A 17 -18.88 -43.86 13.38
N SER A 18 -19.69 -43.28 12.52
CA SER A 18 -19.67 -43.56 11.09
C SER A 18 -18.64 -42.68 10.39
N SER A 19 -17.62 -43.28 9.77
CA SER A 19 -16.77 -42.57 8.82
C SER A 19 -17.46 -42.48 7.46
N PHE A 20 -17.17 -41.38 6.77
CA PHE A 20 -17.61 -41.15 5.40
C PHE A 20 -16.38 -40.96 4.53
N SER A 21 -16.53 -41.33 3.26
CA SER A 21 -15.49 -41.16 2.26
C SER A 21 -16.05 -40.42 1.05
N LEU A 22 -15.25 -39.51 0.50
CA LEU A 22 -15.55 -38.75 -0.71
C LEU A 22 -14.77 -39.36 -1.88
N THR A 23 -15.45 -39.61 -2.98
CA THR A 23 -14.82 -40.01 -4.24
C THR A 23 -14.49 -38.81 -5.12
N SER A 24 -13.52 -38.96 -6.02
CA SER A 24 -13.12 -37.92 -6.98
C SER A 24 -14.24 -37.49 -7.95
N CYS A 25 -15.27 -38.32 -8.14
CA CYS A 25 -16.48 -37.96 -8.89
C CYS A 25 -17.55 -37.25 -8.03
N GLY A 26 -17.27 -36.95 -6.77
CA GLY A 26 -18.16 -36.19 -5.88
C GLY A 26 -19.15 -37.03 -5.06
N HIS A 27 -19.18 -38.36 -5.23
CA HIS A 27 -20.07 -39.21 -4.41
C HIS A 27 -19.50 -39.46 -3.02
N VAL A 28 -20.38 -39.40 -2.02
CA VAL A 28 -20.05 -39.60 -0.61
C VAL A 28 -20.66 -40.93 -0.12
N TYR A 29 -19.86 -41.74 0.57
CA TYR A 29 -20.27 -43.05 1.06
C TYR A 29 -19.98 -43.21 2.55
N CYS A 30 -20.89 -43.86 3.28
CA CYS A 30 -20.53 -44.43 4.58
C CYS A 30 -19.66 -45.69 4.38
N ASP A 31 -18.82 -46.00 5.37
CA ASP A 31 -17.91 -47.16 5.30
C ASP A 31 -18.63 -48.46 4.95
N ALA A 32 -19.82 -48.70 5.51
CA ALA A 32 -20.58 -49.92 5.26
C ALA A 32 -21.00 -50.08 3.80
N CYS A 33 -21.30 -48.98 3.09
CA CYS A 33 -21.63 -49.02 1.66
C CYS A 33 -20.36 -49.13 0.81
N LEU A 34 -19.28 -48.48 1.24
CA LEU A 34 -18.01 -48.52 0.53
C LEU A 34 -17.39 -49.93 0.55
N CYS A 35 -17.43 -50.61 1.69
CA CYS A 35 -16.92 -51.99 1.83
C CYS A 35 -17.68 -53.03 0.99
N LYS A 36 -18.92 -52.74 0.58
CA LYS A 36 -19.71 -53.60 -0.32
C LYS A 36 -19.42 -53.32 -1.80
N GLY A 37 -18.69 -52.26 -2.11
CA GLY A 37 -18.30 -51.87 -3.46
C GLY A 37 -16.99 -52.53 -3.91
N LYS A 38 -16.66 -52.35 -5.19
CA LYS A 38 -15.33 -52.69 -5.70
C LYS A 38 -14.35 -51.58 -5.32
N LYS A 39 -13.12 -51.96 -4.94
CA LYS A 39 -12.06 -51.02 -4.60
C LYS A 39 -11.75 -50.12 -5.80
N ASP A 40 -11.48 -48.85 -5.53
CA ASP A 40 -11.09 -47.83 -6.53
C ASP A 40 -12.13 -47.57 -7.62
N GLU A 41 -13.39 -47.97 -7.42
CA GLU A 41 -14.51 -47.70 -8.32
C GLU A 41 -15.67 -47.05 -7.58
N CYS A 42 -16.31 -46.09 -8.23
CA CYS A 42 -17.52 -45.47 -7.70
C CYS A 42 -18.71 -46.46 -7.81
N VAL A 43 -19.40 -46.70 -6.68
CA VAL A 43 -20.56 -47.62 -6.63
C VAL A 43 -21.75 -47.09 -7.45
N ILE A 44 -21.81 -45.77 -7.70
CA ILE A 44 -22.88 -45.12 -8.46
C ILE A 44 -22.48 -44.94 -9.93
N CYS A 45 -21.38 -44.24 -10.21
CA CYS A 45 -20.92 -43.97 -11.58
C CYS A 45 -20.34 -45.20 -12.30
N ARG A 46 -19.88 -46.21 -11.56
CA ARG A 46 -19.14 -47.38 -12.10
C ARG A 46 -17.86 -47.02 -12.87
N VAL A 47 -17.27 -45.87 -12.56
CA VAL A 47 -15.98 -45.43 -13.10
C VAL A 47 -14.88 -45.52 -12.04
N PRO A 48 -13.61 -45.70 -12.44
CA PRO A 48 -12.48 -45.62 -11.52
C PRO A 48 -12.46 -44.28 -10.79
N CYS A 49 -12.32 -44.30 -9.46
CA CYS A 49 -12.37 -43.12 -8.61
C CYS A 49 -11.39 -43.22 -7.46
N ARG A 50 -10.62 -42.16 -7.25
CA ARG A 50 -9.85 -42.00 -6.02
C ARG A 50 -10.83 -41.71 -4.89
N THR A 51 -10.62 -42.38 -3.76
CA THR A 51 -11.44 -42.19 -2.56
C THR A 51 -10.59 -41.56 -1.45
N VAL A 52 -11.14 -40.54 -0.79
CA VAL A 52 -10.54 -39.84 0.34
C VAL A 52 -11.42 -40.07 1.56
N LEU A 53 -10.85 -40.62 2.62
CA LEU A 53 -11.54 -40.76 3.90
C LEU A 53 -11.72 -39.36 4.53
N LEU A 54 -12.96 -39.03 4.88
CA LEU A 54 -13.29 -37.77 5.54
C LEU A 54 -13.10 -37.94 7.06
N THR A 55 -11.95 -37.47 7.53
CA THR A 55 -11.56 -37.45 8.94
C THR A 55 -11.35 -36.02 9.41
N LYS A 56 -11.06 -35.85 10.70
CA LYS A 56 -10.63 -34.56 11.27
C LYS A 56 -9.29 -34.07 10.70
N HIS A 57 -8.50 -34.96 10.09
CA HIS A 57 -7.18 -34.66 9.52
C HIS A 57 -7.21 -34.50 8.00
N THR A 58 -8.38 -34.61 7.36
CA THR A 58 -8.52 -34.34 5.93
C THR A 58 -8.17 -32.89 5.62
N ASP A 59 -7.68 -32.62 4.42
CA ASP A 59 -7.32 -31.26 3.99
C ASP A 59 -8.43 -30.22 4.27
N SER A 60 -8.04 -29.02 4.70
CA SER A 60 -8.98 -27.97 5.11
C SER A 60 -9.90 -27.49 3.98
N SER A 61 -9.43 -27.51 2.73
CA SER A 61 -10.25 -27.14 1.58
C SER A 61 -11.34 -28.17 1.31
N ILE A 62 -11.02 -29.45 1.49
CA ILE A 62 -12.00 -30.54 1.36
C ILE A 62 -12.98 -30.53 2.54
N GLN A 63 -12.49 -30.31 3.76
CA GLN A 63 -13.36 -30.24 4.94
C GLN A 63 -14.41 -29.13 4.82
N ALA A 64 -14.06 -28.00 4.19
CA ALA A 64 -14.97 -26.87 4.00
C ALA A 64 -16.26 -27.27 3.28
N PHE A 65 -16.21 -28.21 2.33
CA PHE A 65 -17.41 -28.71 1.65
C PHE A 65 -18.42 -29.40 2.57
N PHE A 66 -17.99 -29.88 3.75
CA PHE A 66 -18.83 -30.64 4.70
C PHE A 66 -19.11 -29.89 6.00
N MET A 67 -18.69 -28.62 6.07
CA MET A 67 -18.95 -27.72 7.19
C MET A 67 -20.33 -27.06 7.05
N GLY A 68 -20.92 -26.63 8.16
CA GLY A 68 -22.16 -25.85 8.14
C GLY A 68 -21.90 -24.42 7.68
N ILE A 69 -22.88 -23.78 7.05
CA ILE A 69 -22.75 -22.39 6.57
C ILE A 69 -22.33 -21.45 7.69
N ASP A 70 -22.95 -21.53 8.87
CA ASP A 70 -22.59 -20.68 10.01
C ASP A 70 -21.11 -20.84 10.42
N SER A 71 -20.61 -22.08 10.40
CA SER A 71 -19.21 -22.37 10.73
C SER A 71 -18.25 -21.87 9.67
N LEU A 72 -18.63 -21.94 8.38
CA LEU A 72 -17.85 -21.40 7.27
C LEU A 72 -17.82 -19.87 7.33
N CYS A 73 -18.97 -19.23 7.52
CA CYS A 73 -19.09 -17.79 7.70
C CYS A 73 -18.21 -17.32 8.85
N LYS A 74 -18.27 -17.98 10.01
CA LYS A 74 -17.42 -17.66 11.16
C LYS A 74 -15.93 -17.82 10.84
N LYS A 75 -15.51 -18.92 10.23
CA LYS A 75 -14.12 -19.16 9.87
C LYS A 75 -13.59 -18.10 8.91
N TYR A 76 -14.26 -17.91 7.78
CA TYR A 76 -13.79 -16.99 6.74
C TYR A 76 -13.91 -15.52 7.15
N SER A 77 -14.92 -15.13 7.94
CA SER A 77 -14.99 -13.77 8.49
C SER A 77 -13.83 -13.49 9.45
N GLN A 78 -13.46 -14.45 10.30
CA GLN A 78 -12.30 -14.31 11.18
C GLN A 78 -10.98 -14.21 10.38
N ASP A 79 -10.80 -15.07 9.39
CA ASP A 79 -9.62 -15.04 8.52
C ASP A 79 -9.53 -13.69 7.77
N THR A 80 -10.65 -13.22 7.23
CA THR A 80 -10.74 -11.93 6.52
C THR A 80 -10.46 -10.76 7.46
N ALA A 81 -10.97 -10.80 8.69
CA ALA A 81 -10.73 -9.76 9.69
C ALA A 81 -9.24 -9.66 10.05
N GLN A 82 -8.55 -10.80 10.25
CA GLN A 82 -7.12 -10.83 10.54
C GLN A 82 -6.29 -10.27 9.37
N ILE A 83 -6.63 -10.66 8.14
CA ILE A 83 -5.96 -10.14 6.93
C ILE A 83 -6.15 -8.63 6.83
N SER A 84 -7.38 -8.15 7.03
CA SER A 84 -7.70 -6.73 7.00
C SER A 84 -6.92 -5.94 8.06
N GLU A 85 -6.87 -6.45 9.29
CA GLU A 85 -6.13 -5.81 10.39
C GLU A 85 -4.63 -5.71 10.07
N PHE A 86 -4.04 -6.77 9.50
CA PHE A 86 -2.66 -6.75 9.07
C PHE A 86 -2.41 -5.68 7.98
N GLN A 87 -3.27 -5.63 6.96
CA GLN A 87 -3.17 -4.66 5.87
C GLN A 87 -3.30 -3.22 6.37
N ASP A 88 -4.25 -2.96 7.26
CA ASP A 88 -4.44 -1.64 7.88
C ASP A 88 -3.24 -1.22 8.73
N LYS A 89 -2.70 -2.14 9.56
CA LYS A 89 -1.47 -1.91 10.32
C LYS A 89 -0.29 -1.55 9.41
N HIS A 90 -0.09 -2.29 8.31
CA HIS A 90 0.96 -2.00 7.34
C HIS A 90 0.78 -0.61 6.70
N ARG A 91 -0.44 -0.27 6.27
CA ARG A 91 -0.77 1.04 5.71
C ARG A 91 -0.51 2.17 6.71
N LYS A 92 -0.92 2.00 7.98
CA LYS A 92 -0.70 2.99 9.04
C LYS A 92 0.78 3.24 9.30
N ARG A 93 1.60 2.19 9.33
CA ARG A 93 3.07 2.33 9.48
C ARG A 93 3.68 3.13 8.33
N LEU A 94 3.26 2.85 7.09
CA LEU A 94 3.71 3.61 5.92
C LEU A 94 3.33 5.10 6.03
N LEU A 95 2.09 5.39 6.43
CA LEU A 95 1.62 6.76 6.61
C LEU A 95 2.38 7.48 7.73
N ALA A 96 2.67 6.80 8.85
CA ALA A 96 3.47 7.35 9.94
C ALA A 96 4.88 7.72 9.46
N PHE A 97 5.55 6.81 8.74
CA PHE A 97 6.88 7.06 8.18
C PHE A 97 6.93 8.33 7.31
N TYR A 98 5.97 8.50 6.40
CA TYR A 98 5.95 9.70 5.56
C TYR A 98 5.58 10.97 6.33
N ARG A 99 4.72 10.90 7.34
CA ARG A 99 4.44 12.05 8.22
C ARG A 99 5.69 12.50 8.98
N ASP A 100 6.47 11.56 9.49
CA ASP A 100 7.73 11.85 10.19
C ASP A 100 8.74 12.47 9.22
N LYS A 101 8.85 11.91 8.01
CA LYS A 101 9.74 12.45 6.96
C LYS A 101 9.35 13.87 6.55
N ILE A 102 8.05 14.15 6.40
CA ILE A 102 7.55 15.50 6.11
C ILE A 102 7.91 16.44 7.26
N SER A 103 7.65 16.05 8.51
CA SER A 103 7.98 16.86 9.70
C SER A 103 9.47 17.21 9.77
N GLN A 104 10.36 16.25 9.47
CA GLN A 104 11.81 16.49 9.42
C GLN A 104 12.20 17.49 8.33
N LEU A 105 11.60 17.37 7.14
CA LEU A 105 11.85 18.30 6.04
C LEU A 105 11.35 19.71 6.36
N GLU A 106 10.17 19.83 6.98
CA GLU A 106 9.62 21.12 7.43
C GLU A 106 10.51 21.77 8.48
N GLU A 107 11.03 21.01 9.44
CA GLU A 107 11.95 21.54 10.46
C GLU A 107 13.28 21.99 9.85
N SER A 108 13.83 21.21 8.92
CA SER A 108 15.05 21.58 8.17
C SER A 108 14.85 22.87 7.38
N LEU A 109 13.70 23.01 6.71
CA LEU A 109 13.34 24.22 5.98
C LEU A 109 13.26 25.43 6.91
N ARG A 110 12.55 25.32 8.05
CA ARG A 110 12.47 26.40 9.05
C ARG A 110 13.84 26.84 9.54
N LYS A 111 14.75 25.89 9.83
CA LYS A 111 16.13 26.21 10.25
C LYS A 111 16.90 26.96 9.16
N SER A 112 16.76 26.54 7.90
CA SER A 112 17.42 27.21 6.77
C SER A 112 16.93 28.65 6.56
N VAL A 113 15.62 28.89 6.71
CA VAL A 113 15.03 30.23 6.61
C VAL A 113 15.58 31.15 7.71
N LEU A 114 15.60 30.68 8.96
CA LEU A 114 16.18 31.45 10.08
C LEU A 114 17.67 31.77 9.88
N GLN A 115 18.44 30.86 9.26
CA GLN A 115 19.83 31.12 8.92
C GLN A 115 19.96 32.19 7.82
N LEU A 116 19.11 32.15 6.80
CA LEU A 116 19.09 33.17 5.74
C LEU A 116 18.76 34.56 6.29
N GLU A 117 17.75 34.67 7.14
CA GLU A 117 17.39 35.93 7.80
C GLU A 117 18.54 36.50 8.63
N ARG A 118 19.25 35.64 9.38
CA ARG A 118 20.44 36.04 10.14
C ARG A 118 21.56 36.56 9.24
N LEU A 119 21.87 35.82 8.17
CA LEU A 119 22.92 36.23 7.21
C LEU A 119 22.56 37.53 6.49
N GLN A 120 21.29 37.71 6.13
CA GLN A 120 20.79 38.96 5.54
C GLN A 120 20.96 40.14 6.50
N SER A 121 20.60 39.98 7.79
CA SER A 121 20.79 41.02 8.81
C SER A 121 22.27 41.38 8.99
N MET A 122 23.16 40.39 9.07
CA MET A 122 24.61 40.62 9.16
C MET A 122 25.15 41.36 7.93
N LYS A 123 24.69 41.01 6.72
CA LYS A 123 25.09 41.66 5.47
C LYS A 123 24.64 43.12 5.42
N SER A 124 23.41 43.42 5.84
CA SER A 124 22.90 44.79 5.91
C SER A 124 23.70 45.65 6.91
N SER A 125 24.04 45.09 8.08
CA SER A 125 24.90 45.75 9.08
C SER A 125 26.33 46.01 8.58
N GLN A 126 26.92 45.07 7.84
CA GLN A 126 28.21 45.33 7.19
C GLN A 126 28.10 46.42 6.12
N GLN A 127 27.06 46.41 5.29
CA GLN A 127 26.88 47.44 4.25
C GLN A 127 26.76 48.85 4.85
N THR A 128 26.03 49.03 5.97
CA THR A 128 25.94 50.32 6.66
C THR A 128 27.26 50.75 7.29
N ALA A 129 28.04 49.82 7.84
CA ALA A 129 29.39 50.10 8.34
C ALA A 129 30.35 50.52 7.22
N PHE A 130 30.36 49.80 6.09
CA PHE A 130 31.18 50.11 4.92
C PHE A 130 30.80 51.44 4.25
N SER A 131 29.51 51.79 4.17
CA SER A 131 29.08 53.10 3.64
C SER A 131 29.51 54.25 4.54
N THR A 132 29.50 54.06 5.87
CA THR A 132 29.93 55.08 6.84
C THR A 132 31.44 55.37 6.73
N ILE A 133 32.26 54.34 6.49
CA ILE A 133 33.70 54.48 6.26
C ILE A 133 33.99 55.15 4.90
N ARG A 134 33.23 54.83 3.84
CA ARG A 134 33.41 55.46 2.52
C ARG A 134 33.11 56.96 2.54
N ASN A 135 32.10 57.38 3.29
CA ASN A 135 31.71 58.79 3.39
C ASN A 135 32.69 59.64 4.21
N SER A 136 33.49 59.03 5.10
CA SER A 136 34.48 59.74 5.93
C SER A 136 35.84 59.92 5.23
N VAL A 137 36.10 59.23 4.11
CA VAL A 137 37.31 59.39 3.29
C VAL A 137 37.13 60.42 2.15
N ALA A 138 35.91 60.93 1.91
CA ALA A 138 35.62 61.93 0.88
C ALA A 138 35.72 63.38 1.40
N THR A 139 36.94 63.91 1.55
CA THR A 139 37.19 65.35 1.78
C THR A 139 38.44 65.77 0.99
N LYS A 140 38.34 66.13 -0.31
CA LYS A 140 38.30 67.48 -0.97
C LYS A 140 39.49 67.63 -1.96
N PRO A 141 39.55 68.62 -2.89
CA PRO A 141 38.51 69.44 -3.53
C PRO A 141 38.58 69.45 -5.09
N ASP A 142 37.60 70.15 -5.67
CA ASP A 142 37.65 70.92 -6.93
C ASP A 142 37.25 70.26 -8.27
N GLY A 143 36.46 71.05 -9.01
CA GLY A 143 36.11 70.98 -10.43
C GLY A 143 35.90 69.61 -11.09
N TYR A 144 34.66 69.25 -11.39
CA TYR A 144 34.09 69.33 -12.74
C TYR A 144 32.68 68.76 -12.72
N VAL A 145 31.77 69.52 -13.32
CA VAL A 145 30.34 69.26 -13.46
C VAL A 145 30.10 67.95 -14.18
N TRP A 146 29.30 67.06 -13.60
CA TRP A 146 28.38 66.18 -14.35
C TRP A 146 27.06 66.10 -13.57
N LEU A 147 26.03 66.75 -14.11
CA LEU A 147 24.66 66.69 -13.60
C LEU A 147 24.00 65.35 -14.01
N PRO A 148 23.07 64.83 -13.19
CA PRO A 148 22.43 63.52 -13.37
C PRO A 148 21.18 63.61 -14.25
N PRO A 149 20.65 62.46 -14.71
CA PRO A 149 19.20 62.34 -14.82
C PRO A 149 18.63 61.20 -13.98
N ASN A 150 17.76 61.62 -13.06
CA ASN A 150 16.44 61.06 -12.78
C ASN A 150 16.33 59.79 -11.93
N THR A 151 16.07 60.05 -10.65
CA THR A 151 15.21 59.24 -9.78
C THR A 151 13.79 59.21 -10.34
N SER A 152 13.24 58.02 -10.57
CA SER A 152 11.81 57.78 -10.59
C SER A 152 11.50 56.55 -9.75
N ALA A 153 10.76 56.75 -8.65
CA ALA A 153 9.90 55.76 -8.03
C ALA A 153 8.46 56.32 -8.11
N PRO A 154 7.37 55.56 -7.85
CA PRO A 154 7.22 54.12 -7.57
C PRO A 154 6.13 53.46 -8.45
N ASP A 155 5.78 52.21 -8.12
CA ASP A 155 4.45 51.61 -8.31
C ASP A 155 4.13 50.92 -9.66
N ARG A 156 4.21 49.58 -9.67
CA ARG A 156 3.24 48.71 -10.34
C ARG A 156 3.34 47.30 -9.78
N VAL A 157 2.37 46.94 -8.94
CA VAL A 157 1.97 45.54 -8.71
C VAL A 157 1.61 44.95 -10.08
N GLU A 158 2.35 43.95 -10.55
CA GLU A 158 1.90 43.11 -11.66
C GLU A 158 1.56 41.73 -11.09
N SER A 159 0.25 41.50 -10.98
CA SER A 159 -0.38 40.24 -10.65
C SER A 159 0.21 39.11 -11.50
N MET A 160 0.64 38.02 -10.87
CA MET A 160 0.86 36.77 -11.59
C MET A 160 -0.52 36.21 -11.98
N GLU A 161 -0.89 36.36 -13.25
CA GLU A 161 -1.99 35.61 -13.83
C GLU A 161 -1.63 34.12 -13.86
N ILE A 162 -2.51 33.32 -13.28
CA ILE A 162 -2.46 31.86 -13.32
C ILE A 162 -3.03 31.45 -14.68
N ASP A 163 -2.19 30.88 -15.54
CA ASP A 163 -2.61 30.33 -16.83
C ASP A 163 -3.49 29.09 -16.60
N LEU A 164 -4.79 29.26 -16.76
CA LEU A 164 -5.79 28.20 -16.76
C LEU A 164 -6.13 27.85 -18.21
N THR A 165 -5.26 27.10 -18.88
CA THR A 165 -5.60 26.49 -20.17
C THR A 165 -5.28 24.98 -20.19
N PRO A 166 -6.26 24.11 -20.53
CA PRO A 166 -6.05 22.67 -20.58
C PRO A 166 -5.43 22.26 -21.93
N SER A 167 -4.32 21.53 -21.88
CA SER A 167 -3.65 21.01 -23.09
C SER A 167 -4.47 19.92 -23.80
N PRO A 168 -4.35 19.79 -25.14
CA PRO A 168 -5.28 19.02 -25.95
C PRO A 168 -4.94 17.52 -26.00
N VAL A 169 -6.02 16.74 -25.98
CA VAL A 169 -6.06 15.28 -26.11
C VAL A 169 -5.49 14.81 -27.45
N ARG A 170 -4.62 13.80 -27.42
CA ARG A 170 -4.53 12.78 -28.49
C ARG A 170 -4.77 11.40 -27.88
N LYS A 171 -5.51 10.57 -28.62
CA LYS A 171 -6.00 9.22 -28.28
C LYS A 171 -5.53 8.25 -29.40
N PRO A 172 -5.71 6.91 -29.30
CA PRO A 172 -4.76 5.95 -28.70
C PRO A 172 -4.30 4.82 -29.67
N GLU A 173 -3.18 4.15 -29.40
CA GLU A 173 -2.93 2.80 -29.94
C GLU A 173 -2.07 1.89 -29.01
N VAL A 174 -2.77 0.88 -28.48
CA VAL A 174 -2.44 -0.49 -27.99
C VAL A 174 -0.97 -0.96 -27.85
N THR A 175 -0.51 -1.27 -26.61
CA THR A 175 -0.16 -2.64 -26.11
C THR A 175 0.51 -2.63 -24.71
N VAL A 176 -0.09 -3.41 -23.79
CA VAL A 176 0.42 -4.18 -22.62
C VAL A 176 1.46 -3.56 -21.67
N GLY A 177 0.95 -3.10 -20.51
CA GLY A 177 1.63 -3.18 -19.20
C GLY A 177 2.47 -1.96 -18.77
N PRO A 178 2.28 -1.41 -17.55
CA PRO A 178 3.11 -0.30 -17.10
C PRO A 178 4.55 -0.76 -16.79
N VAL A 179 5.52 -0.04 -17.38
CA VAL A 179 6.96 -0.12 -17.10
C VAL A 179 7.20 0.21 -15.62
N ARG A 180 7.78 -0.73 -14.87
CA ARG A 180 8.22 -0.49 -13.49
C ARG A 180 9.50 0.34 -13.50
N ILE A 181 9.37 1.63 -13.23
CA ILE A 181 10.51 2.48 -12.87
C ILE A 181 10.80 2.19 -11.40
N SER A 182 11.67 1.22 -11.12
CA SER A 182 12.18 0.95 -9.77
C SER A 182 13.56 1.58 -9.63
N VAL A 183 13.65 2.69 -8.88
CA VAL A 183 14.90 3.44 -8.61
C VAL A 183 15.41 3.20 -7.18
N ILE A 184 15.10 2.05 -6.58
CA ILE A 184 15.49 1.77 -5.20
C ILE A 184 16.11 0.38 -5.12
N SER A 185 17.41 0.34 -4.87
CA SER A 185 18.13 -0.89 -4.53
C SER A 185 17.68 -1.42 -3.17
N PRO A 186 17.61 -2.75 -2.95
CA PRO A 186 17.28 -3.31 -1.64
C PRO A 186 18.32 -2.89 -0.58
N PRO A 187 17.92 -2.75 0.70
CA PRO A 187 18.87 -2.48 1.78
C PRO A 187 19.87 -3.64 1.91
N GLN A 188 21.17 -3.33 1.94
CA GLN A 188 22.22 -4.35 1.94
C GLN A 188 22.30 -5.17 3.24
N ASP A 189 21.70 -4.69 4.34
CA ASP A 189 21.90 -5.28 5.66
C ASP A 189 20.73 -6.12 6.20
N GLY A 190 19.71 -6.41 5.38
CA GLY A 190 18.76 -7.49 5.64
C GLY A 190 17.97 -7.46 6.96
N ARG A 191 18.06 -6.42 7.79
CA ARG A 191 17.33 -6.36 9.06
C ARG A 191 15.95 -5.76 8.86
N MET A 192 14.96 -6.63 8.99
CA MET A 192 13.58 -6.28 9.24
C MET A 192 13.35 -6.23 10.76
N GLY A 193 12.99 -5.05 11.29
CA GLY A 193 12.31 -4.92 12.59
C GLY A 193 13.00 -4.00 13.59
N GLU A 194 12.21 -3.08 14.19
CA GLU A 194 11.67 -3.24 15.54
C GLU A 194 10.16 -2.92 15.53
#